data_AF-A0A1H5R8E9-F1
#
_entry.id   AF-A0A1H5R8E9-F1
#
_cell.length_a   1.000
_cell.length_b   1.000
_cell.length_c   1.000
_cell.angle_alpha   90.00
_cell.angle_beta   90.00
_cell.angle_gamma   90.00
#
_symmetry.space_group_name_H-M   'P 1'
#
loop_
_entity.id
_entity.type
_entity.pdbx_description
1 polymer ?
#
loop_
_entity_poly.entity_id
_entity_poly.type
_entity_poly.pdbx_seq_one_letter_code
_entity_poly.pdbx_strand_id
1 'polypeptide(L)'
;MSRLTLHTVVADVLESLPHALREIRERRGMSIRSAAKEIGINFATVSRIEAGRDHRVDNVIAVLRWLDHRPEEHDATMEGRP
;
A
#
# COMPACT_ATOMS: atom_id res chain seq x y z
N MET A 1 -11.99 -24.64 18.22
CA MET A 1 -11.54 -23.54 17.33
C MET A 1 -11.19 -22.36 18.21
N SER A 2 -9.91 -21.96 18.28
CA SER A 2 -9.51 -20.78 19.08
C SER A 2 -10.09 -19.52 18.46
N ARG A 3 -10.68 -18.65 19.29
CA ARG A 3 -11.24 -17.37 18.88
C ARG A 3 -10.07 -16.42 18.56
N LEU A 4 -9.97 -15.97 17.31
CA LEU A 4 -9.03 -14.90 16.97
C LEU A 4 -9.45 -13.62 17.70
N THR A 5 -8.49 -12.97 18.35
CA THR A 5 -8.73 -11.66 18.98
C THR A 5 -8.47 -10.56 17.95
N LEU A 6 -9.12 -9.41 18.14
CA LEU A 6 -8.87 -8.23 17.31
C LEU A 6 -7.37 -7.89 17.25
N HIS A 7 -6.67 -7.97 18.38
CA HIS A 7 -5.25 -7.64 18.48
C HIS A 7 -4.38 -8.57 17.65
N THR A 8 -4.71 -9.87 17.59
CA THR A 8 -4.03 -10.84 16.74
C THR A 8 -4.23 -10.51 15.25
N VAL A 9 -5.48 -10.21 14.86
CA VAL A 9 -5.77 -9.83 13.46
C VAL A 9 -5.02 -8.55 13.07
N VAL A 10 -4.98 -7.56 13.94
CA VAL A 10 -4.23 -6.31 13.68
C VAL A 10 -2.74 -6.61 13.55
N ALA A 11 -2.16 -7.45 14.40
CA ALA A 11 -0.76 -7.84 14.29
C ALA A 11 -0.47 -8.52 12.94
N ASP A 12 -1.28 -9.51 12.55
CA ASP A 12 -1.13 -10.24 11.28
C ASP A 12 -1.20 -9.27 10.07
N VAL A 13 -2.11 -8.30 10.11
CA VAL A 13 -2.23 -7.25 9.08
C VAL A 13 -0.96 -6.41 9.02
N LEU A 14 -0.46 -5.94 10.16
CA LEU A 14 0.75 -5.12 10.23
C LEU A 14 1.99 -5.87 9.76
N GLU A 15 2.12 -7.16 10.08
CA GLU A 15 3.20 -8.02 9.61
C GLU A 15 3.15 -8.24 8.08
N SER A 16 1.95 -8.35 7.52
CA SER A 16 1.76 -8.53 6.07
C SER A 16 1.89 -7.23 5.25
N LEU A 17 1.79 -6.07 5.90
CA LEU A 17 1.75 -4.75 5.25
C LEU A 17 2.88 -4.51 4.24
N PRO A 18 4.18 -4.82 4.53
CA PRO A 18 5.26 -4.62 3.58
C PRO A 18 5.04 -5.36 2.26
N HIS A 19 4.59 -6.61 2.36
CA HIS A 19 4.38 -7.47 1.20
C HIS A 19 3.16 -7.03 0.41
N ALA A 20 2.06 -6.70 1.09
CA ALA A 20 0.83 -6.22 0.47
C ALA A 20 1.05 -4.90 -0.29
N LEU A 21 1.79 -3.95 0.31
CA LEU A 21 2.18 -2.69 -0.33
C LEU A 21 2.96 -2.94 -1.62
N ARG A 22 4.01 -3.76 -1.55
CA ARG A 22 4.84 -4.09 -2.70
C ARG A 22 4.03 -4.76 -3.82
N GLU A 23 3.24 -5.77 -3.47
CA GLU A 23 2.45 -6.55 -4.43
C GLU A 23 1.41 -5.69 -5.14
N ILE A 24 0.64 -4.88 -4.41
CA ILE A 24 -0.35 -3.97 -5.01
C ILE A 24 0.36 -2.93 -5.89
N ARG A 25 1.48 -2.35 -5.44
CA ARG A 25 2.26 -1.40 -6.23
C ARG A 25 2.74 -2.02 -7.55
N GLU A 26 3.33 -3.21 -7.49
CA GLU A 26 3.85 -3.92 -8.67
C GLU A 26 2.72 -4.31 -9.63
N ARG A 27 1.57 -4.79 -9.12
CA ARG A 27 0.38 -5.07 -9.94
C ARG A 27 -0.18 -3.84 -10.64
N ARG A 28 -0.10 -2.66 -10.00
CA ARG A 28 -0.50 -1.38 -10.60
C ARG A 28 0.55 -0.82 -11.57
N GLY A 29 1.67 -1.51 -11.80
CA GLY A 29 2.75 -1.03 -12.68
C GLY A 29 3.48 0.20 -12.14
N MET A 30 3.42 0.43 -10.82
CA MET A 30 3.86 1.67 -10.21
C MET A 30 5.32 1.60 -9.73
N SER A 31 6.05 2.69 -9.97
CA SER A 31 7.32 2.94 -9.28
C SER A 31 7.06 3.24 -7.80
N ILE A 32 8.07 3.04 -6.94
CA ILE A 32 8.02 3.46 -5.53
C ILE A 32 7.67 4.95 -5.39
N ARG A 33 8.21 5.80 -6.27
CA ARG A 33 7.93 7.26 -6.25
C ARG A 33 6.48 7.58 -6.63
N SER A 34 5.94 6.88 -7.62
CA SER A 34 4.53 7.05 -8.02
C SER A 34 3.60 6.65 -6.88
N ALA A 35 3.85 5.49 -6.25
CA ALA A 35 3.07 5.03 -5.11
C ALA A 35 3.18 5.98 -3.91
N ALA A 36 4.39 6.43 -3.60
CA ALA A 36 4.62 7.41 -2.52
C ALA A 36 3.85 8.72 -2.75
N LYS A 37 3.79 9.19 -4.00
CA LYS A 37 3.00 10.38 -4.38
C LYS A 37 1.51 10.16 -4.16
N GLU A 38 0.97 8.99 -4.53
CA GLU A 38 -0.45 8.66 -4.31
C GLU A 38 -0.80 8.49 -2.84
N ILE A 39 0.08 7.84 -2.06
CA ILE A 39 -0.11 7.64 -0.61
C ILE A 39 0.05 8.97 0.14
N GLY A 40 0.77 9.94 -0.43
CA GLY A 40 1.05 11.23 0.20
C GLY A 40 2.19 11.19 1.21
N ILE A 41 3.18 10.30 1.03
CA ILE A 41 4.34 10.16 1.92
C ILE A 41 5.67 10.19 1.14
N ASN A 42 6.80 10.31 1.86
CA ASN A 42 8.12 10.31 1.24
C ASN A 42 8.44 8.93 0.61
N PHE A 43 9.05 8.92 -0.57
CA PHE A 43 9.43 7.66 -1.26
C PHE A 43 10.39 6.79 -0.44
N ALA A 44 11.29 7.40 0.35
CA ALA A 44 12.20 6.68 1.25
C ALA A 44 11.45 6.02 2.41
N THR A 45 10.26 6.52 2.77
CA THR A 45 9.36 5.89 3.75
C THR A 45 8.70 4.67 3.14
N VAL A 46 8.14 4.76 1.92
CA VAL A 46 7.62 3.59 1.19
C VAL A 46 8.68 2.49 1.06
N SER A 47 9.90 2.87 0.63
CA SER A 47 11.00 1.91 0.49
C SER A 47 11.37 1.22 1.80
N ARG A 48 11.32 1.93 2.94
CA ARG A 48 11.59 1.33 4.25
C ARG A 48 10.45 0.40 4.67
N ILE A 49 9.19 0.80 4.46
CA ILE A 49 8.02 -0.03 4.77
C ILE A 49 8.07 -1.34 4.00
N GLU A 50 8.33 -1.32 2.68
CA GLU A 50 8.46 -2.56 1.88
C GLU A 50 9.63 -3.44 2.32
N ALA A 51 10.66 -2.86 2.94
CA ALA A 51 11.76 -3.60 3.55
C ALA A 51 11.45 -4.11 4.97
N GLY A 52 10.22 -3.95 5.47
CA GLY A 52 9.81 -4.32 6.82
C GLY A 52 10.36 -3.39 7.91
N ARG A 53 10.67 -2.13 7.56
CA ARG A 53 11.25 -1.13 8.47
C ARG A 53 10.36 0.12 8.52
N ASP A 54 10.44 0.88 9.61
CA ASP A 54 9.66 2.10 9.88
C ASP A 54 8.16 1.84 10.09
N HIS A 55 7.69 2.05 11.32
CA HIS A 55 6.35 1.65 11.78
C HIS A 55 5.61 2.83 12.42
N ARG A 56 5.90 4.06 11.97
CA ARG A 56 5.09 5.18 12.43
C ARG A 56 3.63 4.94 12.01
N VAL A 57 2.74 5.08 12.99
CA VAL A 57 1.32 4.72 12.87
C VAL A 57 0.62 5.52 11.75
N ASP A 58 0.99 6.79 11.58
CA ASP A 58 0.50 7.66 10.51
C ASP A 58 0.78 7.09 9.10
N ASN A 59 2.00 6.64 8.85
CA ASN A 59 2.39 6.03 7.58
C ASN A 59 1.66 4.70 7.33
N VAL A 60 1.52 3.87 8.36
CA VAL A 60 0.79 2.60 8.27
C VAL A 60 -0.67 2.84 7.90
N ILE A 61 -1.34 3.79 8.56
CA ILE A 61 -2.73 4.15 8.25
C ILE A 61 -2.86 4.65 6.80
N ALA A 62 -1.93 5.50 6.35
CA ALA A 62 -1.93 6.01 4.97
C ALA A 62 -1.80 4.87 3.95
N VAL A 63 -0.87 3.93 4.18
CA VAL A 63 -0.71 2.75 3.32
C VAL A 63 -1.96 1.87 3.34
N LEU A 64 -2.51 1.55 4.51
CA LEU A 64 -3.71 0.71 4.62
C LEU A 64 -4.91 1.31 3.85
N ARG A 65 -5.11 2.63 3.94
CA ARG A 65 -6.14 3.33 3.17
C ARG A 65 -5.90 3.26 1.67
N TRP A 66 -4.65 3.42 1.23
CA TRP A 66 -4.29 3.32 -0.18
C TRP A 66 -4.45 1.90 -0.75
N LEU A 67 -4.23 0.87 0.09
CA LEU A 67 -4.47 -0.53 -0.27
C LEU A 67 -5.96 -0.84 -0.41
N ASP A 68 -6.80 -0.28 0.48
CA ASP A 68 -8.26 -0.44 0.44
C ASP A 68 -8.88 0.30 -0.75
N HIS A 69 -8.27 1.41 -1.17
CA HIS A 69 -8.69 2.10 -2.37
C HIS A 69 -8.26 1.33 -3.61
N ARG A 70 -9.23 0.70 -4.30
CA ARG A 70 -9.02 0.26 -5.68
C ARG A 70 -8.81 1.53 -6.52
N PRO A 71 -7.82 1.57 -7.43
CA PRO A 71 -7.87 2.58 -8.45
C PRO A 71 -9.21 2.36 -9.14
N GLU A 72 -10.11 3.33 -9.08
CA GLU A 72 -11.24 3.37 -10.00
C GLU A 72 -10.62 3.12 -11.37
N GLU A 73 -11.07 2.08 -12.07
CA GLU A 73 -10.53 1.66 -13.36
C GLU A 73 -10.32 2.92 -14.17
N HIS A 74 -9.07 3.37 -14.29
CA HIS A 74 -8.73 4.55 -15.05
C HIS A 74 -8.92 4.13 -16.49
N ASP A 75 -10.17 4.27 -16.91
CA ASP A 75 -10.67 4.58 -18.21
C ASP A 75 -9.77 4.07 -19.34
N ALA A 76 -10.24 3.02 -20.00
CA ALA A 76 -9.73 2.53 -21.28
C ALA A 76 -9.84 3.59 -22.41
N THR A 77 -9.94 4.87 -22.08
CA THR A 77 -9.99 6.02 -22.97
C THR A 77 -8.63 6.71 -23.01
N MET A 78 -7.60 5.97 -23.44
CA MET A 78 -6.50 6.55 -24.19
C MET A 78 -6.68 6.18 -25.67
N GLU A 79 -7.90 6.39 -26.17
CA GLU A 79 -8.18 6.53 -27.59
C GLU A 79 -7.67 7.92 -28.01
N GLY A 80 -6.70 7.94 -28.91
CA GLY A 80 -6.32 9.12 -29.69
C GLY A 80 -5.48 10.17 -28.95
N ARG A 81 -4.17 10.11 -29.17
CA ARG A 81 -3.43 11.35 -29.43
C ARG A 81 -2.70 11.22 -30.77
N PRO A 82 -2.91 12.15 -31.72
CA PRO A 82 -2.22 12.19 -33.00
C PRO A 82 -0.71 12.44 -32.84
#